data_AF-D0KNI5-F1
#
_entry.id   AF-D0KNI5-F1
#
_cell.length_a   1.000
_cell.length_b   1.000
_cell.length_c   1.000
_cell.angle_alpha   90.00
_cell.angle_beta   90.00
_cell.angle_gamma   90.00
#
_symmetry.space_group_name_H-M   'P 1'
#
loop_
_entity.id
_entity.type
_entity.pdbx_description
1 polymer ?
#
loop_
_entity_poly.entity_id
_entity_poly.type
_entity_poly.pdbx_seq_one_letter_code
_entity_poly.pdbx_strand_id
1 'polypeptide(L)' 'MPFVSVIVTAYQYRPYIVEALESIAHQDLDDNKYEVIIVANYDKGQVSRYLCNGWKFIYHRTQEVR' A
#
# COMPACT_ATOMS: atom_id res chain seq x y z
N MET A 1 -7.63 -2.46 -22.13
CA MET A 1 -7.95 -2.97 -20.78
C MET A 1 -8.19 -1.80 -19.85
N PRO A 2 -9.11 -1.92 -18.87
CA PRO A 2 -9.35 -0.86 -17.90
C PRO A 2 -8.13 -0.66 -17.01
N PHE A 3 -7.90 0.58 -16.59
CA PHE A 3 -6.91 0.92 -15.58
C PHE A 3 -7.47 0.58 -14.20
N VAL A 4 -6.67 -0.04 -13.32
CA VAL A 4 -7.09 -0.50 -12.00
C VAL A 4 -6.41 0.32 -10.90
N SER A 5 -7.17 0.81 -9.93
CA SER A 5 -6.60 1.42 -8.73
C SER A 5 -6.70 0.45 -7.55
N VAL A 6 -5.57 0.02 -7.00
CA VAL A 6 -5.49 -0.83 -5.81
C VAL A 6 -5.32 0.07 -4.59
N ILE A 7 -6.31 0.05 -3.69
CA ILE A 7 -6.27 0.81 -2.43
C ILE A 7 -6.06 -0.16 -1.28
N VAL A 8 -4.95 -0.01 -0.56
CA VAL A 8 -4.62 -0.83 0.61
C VAL A 8 -4.73 0.04 1.86
N THR A 9 -5.69 -0.26 2.72
CA THR A 9 -5.80 0.40 4.03
C THR A 9 -5.24 -0.50 5.12
N ALA A 10 -4.32 0.01 5.95
CA ALA A 10 -3.70 -0.77 7.02
C ALA A 10 -3.67 0.02 8.34
N TYR A 11 -4.10 -0.62 9.43
CA TYR A 11 -4.11 -0.02 10.77
C TYR A 11 -3.17 -0.77 11.70
N GLN A 12 -2.19 -0.04 12.24
CA GLN A 12 -1.00 -0.53 12.93
C GLN A 12 -0.18 -1.48 12.05
N TYR A 13 1.14 -1.53 12.29
CA TYR A 13 1.95 -2.51 11.59
C TYR A 13 1.59 -3.91 12.07
N ARG A 14 1.19 -4.76 11.14
CA ARG A 14 0.98 -6.20 11.33
C ARG A 14 1.71 -6.94 10.22
N PRO A 15 2.36 -8.07 10.51
CA PRO A 15 3.21 -8.75 9.53
C PRO A 15 2.48 -9.05 8.21
N TYR A 16 1.18 -9.40 8.26
CA TYR A 16 0.34 -9.74 7.10
C TYR A 16 0.28 -8.70 5.97
N ILE A 17 0.62 -7.44 6.24
CA ILE A 17 0.69 -6.42 5.19
C ILE A 17 1.80 -6.74 4.19
N VAL A 18 2.85 -7.43 4.62
CA VAL A 18 3.98 -7.78 3.77
C VAL A 18 3.53 -8.71 2.65
N GLU A 19 2.82 -9.78 2.98
CA GLU A 19 2.31 -10.76 2.02
C GLU A 19 1.30 -10.12 1.06
N ALA A 20 0.49 -9.18 1.55
CA ALA A 20 -0.42 -8.41 0.71
C ALA A 20 0.35 -7.53 -0.31
N LEU A 21 1.38 -6.80 0.14
CA LEU A 21 2.21 -5.98 -0.75
C LEU A 21 2.99 -6.85 -1.74
N GLU A 22 3.56 -7.97 -1.31
CA GLU A 22 4.25 -8.92 -2.19
C GLU A 22 3.31 -9.49 -3.26
N SER A 23 2.06 -9.79 -2.91
CA SER A 23 1.07 -10.25 -3.89
C SER A 23 0.77 -9.21 -4.96
N ILE A 24 0.70 -7.92 -4.59
CA ILE A 24 0.44 -6.82 -5.52
C ILE A 24 1.68 -6.56 -6.41
N ALA A 25 2.89 -6.76 -5.89
CA ALA A 25 4.13 -6.58 -6.64
C ALA A 25 4.34 -7.63 -7.75
N HIS A 26 3.72 -8.80 -7.64
CA HIS A 26 3.89 -9.93 -8.58
C HIS A 26 2.61 -10.21 -9.38
N GLN A 27 1.90 -9.17 -9.80
CA GLN A 27 0.77 -9.32 -10.70
C GLN A 27 1.24 -9.61 -12.14
N ASP A 28 0.48 -10.40 -12.88
CA ASP A 28 0.72 -10.63 -14.33
C ASP A 28 0.39 -9.41 -15.20
N LEU A 29 -0.21 -8.36 -14.60
CA LEU A 29 -0.62 -7.14 -15.27
C LEU A 29 0.53 -6.13 -15.30
N ASP A 30 0.79 -5.51 -16.46
CA ASP A 30 1.83 -4.48 -16.59
C ASP A 30 1.65 -3.32 -15.59
N ASP A 31 2.77 -2.82 -15.05
CA ASP A 31 2.80 -1.70 -14.08
C ASP A 31 2.14 -0.41 -14.59
N ASN A 32 2.01 -0.23 -15.91
CA ASN A 32 1.34 0.93 -16.49
C ASN A 32 -0.20 0.81 -16.53
N LYS A 33 -0.75 -0.32 -16.09
CA LYS A 33 -2.19 -0.61 -16.07
C LYS A 33 -2.82 -0.51 -14.69
N TYR A 34 -2.01 -0.33 -13.65
CA TYR A 34 -2.55 -0.15 -12.30
C TYR A 34 -1.74 0.84 -11.48
N GLU A 35 -2.39 1.48 -10.52
CA GLU A 35 -1.70 2.20 -9.45
C GLU A 35 -1.97 1.54 -8.10
N VAL A 36 -1.05 1.73 -7.17
CA VAL A 36 -1.17 1.25 -5.80
C VAL A 36 -1.09 2.44 -4.85
N ILE A 37 -2.12 2.57 -4.02
CA ILE A 37 -2.25 3.60 -3.00
C ILE A 37 -2.40 2.91 -1.65
N ILE A 38 -1.45 3.14 -0.77
CA ILE A 38 -1.43 2.57 0.57
C ILE A 38 -1.79 3.69 1.55
N VAL A 39 -2.81 3.49 2.36
CA VAL A 39 -3.23 4.42 3.41
C VAL A 39 -3.03 3.73 4.76
N ALA A 40 -2.12 4.26 5.56
CA ALA A 40 -1.75 3.61 6.82
C ALA A 40 -1.49 4.63 7.93
N ASN A 41 -1.66 4.20 9.18
CA ASN A 41 -1.40 5.03 10.36
C ASN A 41 -0.07 4.70 11.07
N TYR A 42 0.82 3.97 10.40
CA TYR A 42 2.16 3.64 10.88
C TYR A 42 3.24 4.16 9.92
N ASP A 43 4.48 4.22 10.41
CA ASP A 43 5.61 4.77 9.65
C ASP A 43 5.91 3.96 8.38
N LYS A 44 6.14 4.66 7.26
CA LYS A 44 6.47 4.06 5.96
C LYS A 44 7.70 3.15 6.06
N GLY A 45 8.65 3.44 6.95
CA GLY A 45 9.85 2.66 7.20
C GLY A 45 9.57 1.23 7.65
N GLN A 46 8.40 0.93 8.22
CA GLN A 46 8.00 -0.43 8.60
C GLN A 46 7.86 -1.37 7.38
N VAL A 47 7.51 -0.81 6.21
CA VAL A 47 7.24 -1.58 4.99
C VAL A 47 8.06 -1.12 3.79
N SER A 48 8.99 -0.17 3.96
CA SER A 48 9.71 0.50 2.87
C SER A 48 10.41 -0.46 1.91
N ARG A 49 10.94 -1.57 2.42
CA ARG A 49 11.60 -2.62 1.63
C ARG A 49 10.66 -3.43 0.72
N TYR A 50 9.35 -3.33 0.93
CA TYR A 50 8.30 -4.04 0.18
C TYR A 50 7.51 -3.12 -0.75
N LEU A 51 7.89 -1.84 -0.84
CA LEU A 51 7.22 -0.88 -1.71
C LEU A 51 7.90 -0.85 -3.08
N CYS A 52 7.13 -1.02 -4.15
CA CYS A 52 7.62 -0.84 -5.52
C CYS A 52 7.67 0.64 -5.91
N ASN A 53 8.46 0.93 -6.94
CA ASN A 53 8.55 2.28 -7.50
C ASN A 53 7.19 2.73 -8.05
N GLY A 54 6.83 3.99 -7.80
CA GLY A 54 5.56 4.56 -8.26
C GLY A 54 4.37 4.33 -7.32
N TRP A 55 4.50 3.47 -6.31
CA TRP A 55 3.44 3.28 -5.31
C TRP A 55 3.34 4.50 -4.39
N LYS A 56 2.10 4.92 -4.12
CA LYS A 56 1.81 6.06 -3.24
C LYS A 56 1.58 5.54 -1.82
N PHE A 57 2.33 6.06 -0.85
CA PHE A 57 2.12 5.78 0.57
C PHE A 57 1.61 7.04 1.27
N ILE A 58 0.40 6.97 1.81
CA ILE A 58 -0.28 8.04 2.52
C ILE A 58 -0.31 7.68 4.00
N TYR A 59 0.41 8.46 4.79
CA TYR A 59 0.32 8.38 6.24
C TYR A 59 -0.92 9.14 6.73
N HIS A 60 -1.83 8.47 7.42
CA HIS A 60 -3.03 9.05 8.01
C HIS A 60 -3.23 8.54 9.43
N ARG A 61 -3.18 9.44 10.42
CA ARG A 61 -3.55 9.15 11.81
C ARG A 61 -4.88 9.83 12.10
N THR A 62 -5.92 9.06 12.37
CA THR A 62 -7.21 9.59 12.82
C THR A 62 -6.96 10.39 14.11
N GLN A 63 -7.37 11.66 14.11
CA GLN A 63 -7.41 12.44 15.34
C GLN A 63 -8.55 11.87 16.18
N GLU A 64 -8.26 11.44 17.41
CA GLU A 64 -9.33 11.18 18.38
C GLU A 64 -10.04 12.51 18.64
N VAL A 65 -11.30 12.60 18.22
CA VAL A 65 -12.18 13.70 18.63
C VAL A 65 -12.37 13.52 20.13
N ARG A 66 -11.72 14.40 20.91
CA ARG A 66 -11.90 14.48 22.36
C ARG A 66 -13.30 14.91 22.73
#